data_AF-A0A821D659-F1
#
_entry.id   AF-A0A821D659-F1
#
_cell.length_a   1.000
_cell.length_b   1.000
_cell.length_c   1.000
_cell.angle_alpha   90.00
_cell.angle_beta   90.00
_cell.angle_gamma   90.00
#
_symmetry.space_group_name_H-M   'P 1'
#
loop_
_entity.id
_entity.type
_entity.pdbx_description
1 polymer ?
#
loop_
_entity_poly.entity_id
_entity_poly.type
_entity_poly.pdbx_seq_one_letter_code
_entity_poly.pdbx_strand_id
1 'polypeptide(L)'
;GDVVTVSQPETLKKNGVIWSIYPSLEESRTAAANVMKKTSGPTIKIQTILDAFKLFFTNEMLELIVLHANLYAKRYYDKKIRPRQDSNNIRSDSHFWKPVNRIELESFIGLLIQSGVHRSNHEL
;
A
#
# COMPACT_ATOMS: atom_id res chain seq x y z
N GLY A 1 40.39 -57.00 23.57
CA GLY A 1 40.64 -55.55 23.72
C GLY A 1 39.32 -54.90 23.46
N ASP A 2 38.56 -54.70 24.53
CA ASP A 2 37.12 -54.54 24.44
C ASP A 2 36.76 -53.11 24.01
N VAL A 3 35.88 -53.02 23.00
CA VAL A 3 35.35 -51.74 22.51
C VAL A 3 34.34 -51.25 23.54
N VAL A 4 34.75 -50.29 24.36
CA VAL A 4 33.86 -49.58 25.29
C VAL A 4 32.99 -48.63 24.47
N THR A 5 31.75 -49.05 24.20
CA THR A 5 30.71 -48.13 23.73
C THR A 5 30.30 -47.22 24.88
N VAL A 6 30.79 -45.99 24.87
CA VAL A 6 30.37 -44.94 25.80
C VAL A 6 28.96 -44.51 25.40
N SER A 7 27.95 -44.92 26.18
CA SER A 7 26.59 -44.43 26.03
C SER A 7 26.53 -42.94 26.40
N GLN A 8 25.96 -42.13 25.51
CA GLN A 8 25.78 -40.71 25.76
C GLN A 8 24.70 -40.49 26.83
N PRO A 9 24.90 -39.56 27.79
CA PRO A 9 23.91 -39.30 28.81
C PRO A 9 22.72 -38.55 28.21
N GLU A 10 21.57 -39.22 28.18
CA GLU A 10 20.27 -38.66 27.80
C GLU A 10 19.47 -38.30 29.05
N THR A 11 18.79 -37.14 29.05
CA THR A 11 17.88 -36.79 30.16
C THR A 11 16.42 -37.07 29.78
N LEU A 12 15.81 -38.02 30.46
CA LEU A 12 14.37 -38.33 30.38
C LEU A 12 13.56 -37.41 31.30
N LYS A 13 12.60 -36.67 30.75
CA LYS A 13 11.56 -36.00 31.57
C LYS A 13 10.29 -36.85 31.64
N LYS A 14 9.44 -36.59 32.65
CA LYS A 14 8.20 -37.34 32.99
C LYS A 14 7.20 -37.56 31.84
N ASN A 15 7.34 -36.82 30.74
CA ASN A 15 6.53 -36.86 29.53
C ASN A 15 7.16 -37.70 28.40
N GLY A 16 8.21 -38.49 28.67
CA GLY A 16 8.84 -39.40 27.70
C GLY A 16 9.69 -38.71 26.64
N VAL A 17 9.83 -37.38 26.70
CA VAL A 17 10.67 -36.61 25.79
C VAL A 17 12.13 -36.72 26.25
N ILE A 18 12.97 -37.18 25.34
CA ILE A 18 14.42 -37.32 25.50
C ILE A 18 15.09 -36.16 24.78
N TRP A 19 15.88 -35.37 25.51
CA TRP A 19 16.72 -34.35 24.90
C TRP A 19 18.17 -34.84 24.89
N SER A 20 18.79 -34.84 23.71
CA SER A 20 20.24 -35.00 23.60
C SER A 20 20.90 -33.72 24.09
N ILE A 21 21.87 -33.86 25.00
CA ILE A 21 22.67 -32.74 25.52
C ILE A 21 23.72 -32.30 24.47
N TYR A 22 23.96 -33.14 23.46
CA TYR A 22 24.86 -32.86 22.37
C TYR A 22 24.07 -32.54 21.10
N PRO A 23 24.42 -31.48 20.37
CA PRO A 23 23.82 -31.21 19.06
C PRO A 23 24.05 -32.43 18.16
N SER A 24 23.00 -32.88 17.46
CA SER A 24 23.13 -34.00 16.52
C SER A 24 24.13 -33.61 15.43
N LEU A 25 25.11 -34.48 15.18
CA LEU A 25 26.10 -34.27 14.11
C LEU A 25 25.44 -34.24 12.72
N GLU A 26 24.20 -34.74 12.61
CA GLU A 26 23.44 -34.82 11.36
C GLU A 26 22.49 -33.64 11.10
N GLU A 27 22.19 -32.79 12.10
CA GLU A 27 21.48 -31.54 11.83
C GLU A 27 22.45 -30.52 11.24
N SER A 28 22.68 -30.70 9.94
CA SER A 28 23.34 -29.73 9.09
C SER A 28 22.68 -28.38 9.31
N ARG A 29 23.35 -27.52 10.08
CA ARG A 29 23.05 -26.08 10.14
C ARG A 29 22.89 -25.67 8.68
N THR A 30 21.72 -25.15 8.31
CA THR A 30 21.55 -24.60 6.96
C THR A 30 22.75 -23.72 6.69
N ALA A 31 23.58 -24.11 5.71
CA ALA A 31 24.85 -23.45 5.47
C ALA A 31 24.60 -21.95 5.43
N ALA A 32 25.45 -21.12 6.04
CA ALA A 32 25.23 -19.67 6.09
C ALA A 32 25.00 -19.05 4.68
N ALA A 33 25.47 -19.74 3.63
CA ALA A 33 25.19 -19.46 2.22
C ALA A 33 23.71 -19.58 1.79
N ASN A 34 22.90 -20.38 2.48
CA ASN A 34 21.47 -20.58 2.24
C ASN A 34 20.59 -19.56 2.99
N VAL A 35 21.19 -18.71 3.82
CA VAL A 35 20.49 -17.58 4.45
C VAL A 35 20.44 -16.43 3.45
N MET A 36 19.39 -16.38 2.65
CA MET A 36 19.16 -15.28 1.72
C MET A 36 18.84 -13.99 2.50
N LYS A 37 19.87 -13.21 2.81
CA LYS A 37 19.74 -11.89 3.42
C LYS A 37 19.23 -10.90 2.37
N LYS A 38 17.91 -10.81 2.20
CA LYS A 38 17.32 -9.67 1.48
C LYS A 38 17.67 -8.40 2.25
N THR A 39 18.31 -7.46 1.58
CA THR A 39 18.58 -6.14 2.16
C THR A 39 17.27 -5.38 2.26
N SER A 40 16.98 -4.82 3.44
CA SER A 40 15.81 -3.97 3.64
C SER A 40 16.02 -2.63 2.92
N GLY A 41 15.01 -2.18 2.18
CA GLY A 41 15.03 -0.89 1.50
C GLY A 41 14.23 -0.87 0.21
N PRO A 42 14.10 0.31 -0.42
CA PRO A 42 13.45 0.43 -1.72
C PRO A 42 14.26 -0.29 -2.79
N THR A 43 13.57 -0.99 -3.68
CA THR A 43 14.20 -1.72 -4.80
C THR A 43 14.83 -0.76 -5.82
N ILE A 44 14.33 0.47 -5.91
CA ILE A 44 14.76 1.49 -6.86
C ILE A 44 15.27 2.73 -6.13
N LYS A 45 16.23 3.42 -6.76
CA LYS A 45 16.70 4.72 -6.27
C LYS A 45 15.68 5.80 -6.65
N ILE A 46 15.25 6.56 -5.66
CA ILE A 46 14.29 7.66 -5.82
C ILE A 46 15.03 8.97 -5.55
N GLN A 47 14.90 9.95 -6.45
CA GLN A 47 15.63 11.22 -6.34
C GLN A 47 14.79 12.33 -5.72
N THR A 48 13.49 12.37 -6.00
CA THR A 48 12.59 13.41 -5.49
C THR A 48 11.40 12.81 -4.74
N ILE A 49 10.80 13.62 -3.87
CA ILE A 49 9.57 13.24 -3.15
C ILE A 49 8.43 12.99 -4.13
N LEU A 50 8.34 13.78 -5.21
CA LEU A 50 7.34 13.61 -6.24
C LEU A 50 7.50 12.27 -6.96
N ASP A 51 8.73 11.84 -7.23
CA ASP A 51 8.98 10.52 -7.83
C ASP A 51 8.58 9.39 -6.89
N ALA A 52 8.82 9.54 -5.58
CA ALA A 52 8.34 8.58 -4.58
C ALA A 52 6.81 8.48 -4.61
N PHE A 53 6.13 9.62 -4.68
CA PHE A 53 4.67 9.69 -4.70
C PHE A 53 4.07 9.01 -5.93
N LYS A 54 4.69 9.20 -7.11
CA LYS A 54 4.26 8.60 -8.39
C LYS A 54 4.37 7.07 -8.41
N LEU A 55 5.11 6.45 -7.48
CA LEU A 55 5.12 4.99 -7.33
C LEU A 55 3.82 4.45 -6.74
N PHE A 56 3.11 5.26 -5.96
CA PHE A 56 1.82 4.89 -5.36
C PHE A 56 0.65 5.34 -6.22
N PHE A 57 0.76 6.51 -6.86
CA PHE A 57 -0.22 7.04 -7.79
C PHE A 57 0.36 7.07 -9.19
N THR A 58 0.20 5.96 -9.91
CA THR A 58 0.67 5.86 -11.28
C THR A 58 -0.17 6.75 -12.21
N ASN A 59 0.36 7.02 -13.42
CA ASN A 59 -0.34 7.84 -14.39
C ASN A 59 -1.68 7.24 -14.80
N GLU A 60 -1.73 5.91 -14.95
CA GLU A 60 -2.92 5.15 -15.36
C GLU A 60 -3.99 5.25 -14.28
N MET A 61 -3.61 5.16 -13.00
CA MET A 61 -4.55 5.34 -11.89
C MET A 61 -5.17 6.74 -11.90
N LEU A 62 -4.35 7.77 -12.06
CA LEU A 62 -4.81 9.14 -12.04
C LEU A 62 -5.70 9.46 -13.26
N GLU A 63 -5.38 8.93 -14.44
CA GLU A 63 -6.23 9.00 -15.63
C GLU A 63 -7.57 8.31 -15.42
N LEU A 64 -7.57 7.12 -14.81
CA LEU A 64 -8.78 6.37 -14.51
C LEU A 64 -9.68 7.13 -13.52
N ILE A 65 -9.09 7.76 -12.50
CA ILE A 65 -9.82 8.61 -11.55
C ILE A 65 -10.47 9.79 -12.29
N VAL A 66 -9.71 10.52 -13.13
CA VAL A 66 -10.24 11.65 -13.91
C VAL A 66 -11.41 11.20 -14.79
N LEU A 67 -11.26 10.08 -15.50
CA LEU A 67 -12.31 9.54 -16.37
C LEU A 67 -13.59 9.26 -15.59
N HIS A 68 -13.49 8.52 -14.48
CA HIS A 68 -14.66 8.11 -13.70
C HIS A 68 -15.28 9.27 -12.93
N ALA A 69 -14.48 10.23 -12.43
CA ALA A 69 -14.98 11.44 -11.80
C ALA A 69 -15.84 12.25 -12.78
N ASN A 70 -15.37 12.43 -14.02
CA ASN A 70 -16.11 13.14 -15.05
C ASN A 70 -17.38 12.41 -15.50
N LEU A 71 -17.31 11.08 -15.64
CA LEU A 71 -18.49 10.26 -15.95
C LEU A 71 -19.55 10.35 -14.85
N TYR A 72 -19.14 10.26 -13.58
CA TYR A 72 -20.03 10.37 -12.45
C TYR A 72 -20.68 11.75 -12.39
N ALA A 73 -19.88 12.81 -12.47
CA ALA A 73 -20.36 14.17 -12.35
C ALA A 73 -21.32 14.55 -13.50
N LYS A 74 -21.04 14.10 -14.73
CA LYS A 74 -21.98 14.24 -15.86
C LYS A 74 -23.31 13.56 -15.57
N ARG A 75 -23.28 12.29 -15.14
CA ARG A 75 -24.50 11.53 -14.79
C ARG A 75 -25.29 12.20 -13.67
N TYR A 76 -24.60 12.75 -12.68
CA TYR A 76 -25.22 13.46 -11.57
C TYR A 76 -25.90 14.75 -12.06
N TYR A 77 -25.19 15.56 -12.84
CA TYR A 77 -25.72 16.80 -13.42
C TYR A 77 -26.97 16.55 -14.27
N ASP A 78 -26.89 15.59 -15.20
CA ASP A 78 -28.00 15.23 -16.09
C ASP A 78 -29.24 14.74 -15.32
N LYS A 79 -29.04 13.99 -14.23
CA LYS A 79 -30.14 13.41 -13.45
C LYS A 79 -30.78 14.38 -12.45
N LYS A 80 -29.97 15.26 -11.83
CA LYS A 80 -30.39 16.03 -10.65
C LYS A 80 -30.48 17.53 -10.89
N ILE A 81 -29.56 18.09 -11.68
CA ILE A 81 -29.41 19.54 -11.82
C ILE A 81 -30.15 20.03 -13.05
N ARG A 82 -29.94 19.37 -14.20
CA ARG A 82 -30.56 19.76 -15.49
C ARG A 82 -32.09 19.86 -15.42
N PRO A 83 -32.85 18.87 -14.89
CA PRO A 83 -34.31 18.95 -14.84
C PRO A 83 -34.82 20.10 -13.96
N ARG A 84 -34.06 20.48 -12.92
CA ARG A 84 -34.40 21.57 -12.02
C ARG A 84 -34.13 22.95 -12.66
N GLN A 85 -33.08 23.08 -13.47
CA GLN A 85 -32.82 24.29 -14.24
C GLN A 85 -33.88 24.51 -15.32
N ASP A 86 -34.24 23.46 -16.06
CA ASP A 86 -35.25 23.52 -17.11
C ASP A 86 -36.63 23.94 -16.55
N SER A 87 -36.99 23.43 -15.36
CA SER A 87 -38.24 23.79 -14.66
C SER A 87 -38.28 25.23 -14.14
N ASN A 88 -37.14 25.82 -13.77
CA ASN A 88 -37.09 27.15 -13.14
C ASN A 88 -36.79 28.28 -14.15
N ASN A 89 -36.58 27.96 -15.42
CA ASN A 89 -36.19 28.89 -16.48
C ASN A 89 -34.90 29.70 -16.13
N ILE A 90 -34.05 29.15 -15.26
CA ILE A 90 -32.79 29.78 -14.83
C ILE A 90 -31.68 29.28 -15.76
N ARG A 91 -31.48 30.00 -16.88
CA ARG A 91 -30.34 29.83 -17.77
C ARG A 91 -29.16 30.66 -17.25
N SER A 92 -28.55 30.22 -16.15
CA SER A 92 -27.24 30.76 -15.76
C SER A 92 -26.15 29.87 -16.35
N ASP A 93 -25.40 30.39 -17.32
CA ASP A 93 -24.21 29.74 -17.90
C ASP A 93 -23.13 29.45 -16.84
N SER A 94 -23.22 30.06 -15.66
CA SER A 94 -22.30 29.82 -14.55
C SER A 94 -22.49 28.47 -13.84
N HIS A 95 -23.57 27.75 -14.12
CA HIS A 95 -23.96 26.56 -13.35
C HIS A 95 -23.62 25.21 -14.02
N PHE A 96 -22.97 25.24 -15.19
CA PHE A 96 -22.60 24.03 -15.92
C PHE A 96 -21.38 23.34 -15.28
N TRP A 97 -21.47 22.02 -15.08
CA TRP A 97 -20.34 21.23 -14.59
C TRP A 97 -19.21 21.20 -15.61
N LYS A 98 -18.00 21.56 -15.18
CA LYS A 98 -16.79 21.50 -16.01
C LYS A 98 -16.05 20.18 -15.74
N PRO A 99 -15.56 19.49 -16.78
CA PRO A 99 -14.79 18.28 -16.60
C PRO A 99 -13.46 18.59 -15.90
N VAL A 100 -13.12 17.76 -14.92
CA VAL A 100 -11.85 17.78 -14.20
C VAL A 100 -10.74 17.31 -15.11
N ASN A 101 -9.58 17.97 -15.02
CA ASN A 101 -8.37 17.57 -15.72
C ASN A 101 -7.32 16.96 -14.75
N ARG A 102 -6.24 16.45 -15.33
CA ARG A 102 -5.16 15.79 -14.58
C ARG A 102 -4.47 16.72 -13.58
N ILE A 103 -4.22 17.97 -13.96
CA ILE A 103 -3.53 18.97 -13.13
C ILE A 103 -4.40 19.34 -11.92
N GLU A 104 -5.71 19.48 -12.14
CA GLU A 104 -6.69 19.75 -11.08
C GLU A 104 -6.76 18.61 -10.08
N LEU A 105 -6.77 17.36 -10.55
CA LEU A 105 -6.71 16.19 -9.66
C LEU A 105 -5.43 16.17 -8.83
N GLU A 106 -4.27 16.39 -9.45
CA GLU A 106 -2.98 16.43 -8.74
C GLU A 106 -2.93 17.58 -7.72
N SER A 107 -3.47 18.75 -8.09
CA SER A 107 -3.59 19.90 -7.19
C SER A 107 -4.52 19.59 -6.01
N PHE A 108 -5.64 18.94 -6.26
CA PHE A 108 -6.58 18.50 -5.23
C PHE A 108 -5.94 17.52 -4.25
N ILE A 109 -5.18 16.53 -4.75
CA ILE A 109 -4.43 15.61 -3.89
C ILE A 109 -3.39 16.36 -3.05
N GLY A 110 -2.71 17.36 -3.63
CA GLY A 110 -1.79 18.22 -2.89
C GLY A 110 -2.48 18.95 -1.73
N LEU A 111 -3.69 19.46 -1.94
CA LEU A 111 -4.50 20.07 -0.89
C LEU A 111 -4.88 19.07 0.21
N LEU A 112 -5.21 17.83 -0.14
CA LEU A 112 -5.52 16.78 0.84
C LEU A 112 -4.31 16.38 1.69
N ILE A 113 -3.12 16.30 1.07
CA ILE A 113 -1.88 16.04 1.80
C ILE A 113 -1.63 17.21 2.78
N GLN A 114 -1.77 18.44 2.30
CA GLN A 114 -1.59 19.64 3.12
C GLN A 114 -2.58 19.69 4.29
N SER A 115 -3.85 19.39 4.05
CA SER A 115 -4.88 19.39 5.11
C SER A 115 -4.60 18.31 6.16
N GLY A 116 -4.14 17.13 5.74
CA GLY A 116 -3.71 16.05 6.64
C GLY A 116 -2.51 16.46 7.52
N VAL A 117 -1.56 17.21 6.98
CA VAL A 117 -0.42 17.75 7.74
C VAL A 117 -0.90 18.76 8.79
N HIS A 118 -1.82 19.63 8.43
CA HIS A 118 -2.38 20.64 9.35
C HIS A 118 -3.45 20.10 10.30
N ARG A 119 -3.85 18.82 10.16
CA ARG A 119 -4.96 18.19 10.91
C ARG A 119 -6.28 18.94 10.75
N SER A 120 -6.43 19.70 9.67
CA SER A 120 -7.59 20.55 9.37
C SER A 120 -8.70 19.74 8.70
N ASN A 121 -9.06 18.60 9.29
CA ASN A 121 -9.99 17.64 8.69
C ASN A 121 -11.46 18.12 8.67
N HIS A 122 -11.74 19.30 9.22
CA HIS A 122 -13.10 19.82 9.44
C HIS A 122 -13.42 21.12 8.68
N GLU A 123 -12.53 21.62 7.81
CA GLU A 123 -12.71 22.92 7.13
C GLU A 123 -12.63 22.85 5.59
N LEU A 124 -13.17 21.79 4.98
CA LEU A 124 -13.36 21.67 3.53
C LEU A 124 -14.84 21.52 3.15
#